data_AF-Q2EGP0-F1
#
_entry.id   AF-Q2EGP0-F1
#
_cell.length_a   1.000
_cell.length_b   1.000
_cell.length_c   1.000
_cell.angle_alpha   90.00
_cell.angle_beta   90.00
_cell.angle_gamma   90.00
#
_symmetry.space_group_name_H-M   'P 1'
#
loop_
_entity.id
_entity.type
_entity.pdbx_description
1 polymer ?
#
loop_
_entity_poly.entity_id
_entity_poly.type
_entity_poly.pdbx_seq_one_letter_code
_entity_poly.pdbx_strand_id
1 'polypeptide(L)'
;YAALGTGGGIYHFRDQILSGSHQRFFIMNADVCSEFPEEDMLRFQKEHGDAQSFIILATTVNRKQSMNYGCIVENEHTSEVLHYVEKPSTFVSDIINCGIYLFTPEIFQHIGAVFRKNQQDVMLDEQSNGWQRAEVIRLEQDIFTALAAQEKLYV
;
A
#
# COMPACT_ATOMS: atom_id res chain seq x y z
N TYR A 1 -3.88 20.08 12.93
CA TYR A 1 -4.11 18.92 12.05
C TYR A 1 -2.80 18.16 11.95
N ALA A 2 -2.80 16.84 12.16
CA ALA A 2 -1.60 16.00 12.10
C ALA A 2 -1.63 15.18 10.80
N ALA A 3 -0.48 15.03 10.14
CA ALA A 3 -0.38 14.19 8.94
C ALA A 3 -0.30 12.73 9.37
N LEU A 4 -1.34 11.93 9.10
CA LEU A 4 -1.42 10.51 9.49
C LEU A 4 -0.68 9.56 8.52
N GLY A 5 -0.16 10.07 7.41
CA GLY A 5 0.25 9.24 6.28
C GLY A 5 -0.95 8.57 5.58
N THR A 6 -0.69 7.97 4.43
CA THR A 6 -1.72 7.35 3.59
C THR A 6 -2.45 6.23 4.35
N GLY A 7 -1.69 5.32 4.97
CA GLY A 7 -2.23 4.21 5.74
C GLY A 7 -2.97 4.67 7.01
N GLY A 8 -2.46 5.68 7.70
CA GLY A 8 -3.10 6.20 8.92
C GLY A 8 -4.44 6.87 8.63
N GLY A 9 -4.53 7.63 7.53
CA GLY A 9 -5.80 8.22 7.08
C GLY A 9 -6.83 7.14 6.71
N ILE A 10 -6.42 6.12 5.97
CA ILE A 10 -7.28 4.97 5.61
C ILE A 10 -7.79 4.28 6.87
N TYR A 11 -6.91 4.01 7.84
CA TYR A 11 -7.29 3.37 9.08
C TYR A 11 -8.18 4.23 9.97
N HIS A 12 -8.01 5.56 9.95
CA HIS A 12 -8.85 6.49 10.68
C HIS A 12 -10.32 6.40 10.22
N PHE A 13 -10.55 6.29 8.91
CA PHE A 13 -11.90 6.19 8.31
C PHE A 13 -12.37 4.76 8.05
N ARG A 14 -11.71 3.76 8.65
CA ARG A 14 -12.01 2.33 8.39
C ARG A 14 -13.47 1.97 8.61
N ASP A 15 -14.12 2.55 9.62
CA ASP A 15 -15.53 2.22 9.95
C ASP A 15 -16.48 2.72 8.86
N GLN A 16 -16.19 3.90 8.28
CA GLN A 16 -16.93 4.46 7.15
C GLN A 16 -16.66 3.67 5.87
N ILE A 17 -15.41 3.30 5.60
CA ILE A 17 -15.03 2.51 4.41
C ILE A 17 -15.70 1.12 4.46
N LEU A 18 -15.75 0.50 5.64
CA LEU A 18 -16.36 -0.81 5.84
C LEU A 18 -17.89 -0.78 5.96
N SER A 19 -18.49 0.41 6.05
CA SER A 19 -19.95 0.53 6.04
C SER A 19 -20.51 -0.08 4.74
N GLY A 20 -21.55 -0.91 4.84
CA GLY A 20 -22.15 -1.57 3.67
C GLY A 20 -21.59 -2.95 3.31
N SER A 21 -20.67 -3.52 4.10
CA SER A 21 -20.19 -4.91 3.93
C SER A 21 -19.59 -5.22 2.55
N HIS A 22 -18.80 -4.29 2.02
CA HIS A 22 -18.08 -4.46 0.76
C HIS A 22 -16.99 -5.53 0.88
N GLN A 23 -16.88 -6.40 -0.13
CA GLN A 23 -15.79 -7.39 -0.18
C GLN A 23 -14.46 -6.76 -0.60
N ARG A 24 -14.52 -5.66 -1.36
CA ARG A 24 -13.39 -4.98 -2.00
C ARG A 24 -13.68 -3.50 -2.15
N PHE A 25 -12.64 -2.70 -2.18
CA PHE A 25 -12.73 -1.26 -2.44
C PHE A 25 -11.45 -0.76 -3.10
N PHE A 26 -11.60 0.27 -3.92
CA PHE A 26 -10.47 0.96 -4.52
C PHE A 26 -10.02 2.11 -3.63
N ILE A 27 -8.71 2.31 -3.56
CA ILE A 27 -8.09 3.50 -2.99
C ILE A 27 -7.24 4.13 -4.08
N MET A 28 -7.39 5.44 -4.23
CA MET A 28 -6.70 6.22 -5.24
C MET A 28 -6.17 7.49 -4.59
N ASN A 29 -4.92 7.84 -4.91
CA ASN A 29 -4.39 9.15 -4.53
C ASN A 29 -5.18 10.24 -5.27
N ALA A 30 -5.48 11.33 -4.57
CA ALA A 30 -6.40 12.37 -5.07
C ALA A 30 -5.84 13.19 -6.24
N ASP A 31 -4.54 13.10 -6.49
CA ASP A 31 -3.81 13.76 -7.58
C ASP A 31 -3.60 12.87 -8.81
N VAL A 32 -4.16 11.65 -8.82
CA VAL A 32 -4.06 10.73 -9.94
C VAL A 32 -5.04 11.14 -11.05
N CYS A 33 -4.51 11.33 -12.25
CA CYS A 33 -5.27 11.51 -13.49
C CYS A 33 -4.91 10.35 -14.43
N SER A 34 -5.83 9.42 -14.64
CA SER A 34 -5.57 8.20 -15.41
C SER A 34 -6.86 7.63 -16.02
N GLU A 35 -6.73 6.89 -17.11
CA GLU A 35 -7.76 5.98 -17.60
C GLU A 35 -7.79 4.76 -16.66
N PHE A 36 -8.63 4.84 -15.62
CA PHE A 36 -8.65 3.85 -14.55
C PHE A 36 -9.18 2.47 -15.03
N PRO A 37 -8.35 1.40 -15.01
CA PRO A 37 -8.72 0.09 -15.56
C PRO A 37 -9.41 -0.80 -14.51
N GLU A 38 -10.59 -0.38 -14.05
CA GLU A 38 -11.33 -1.05 -12.96
C GLU A 38 -11.56 -2.54 -13.20
N GLU A 39 -12.11 -2.89 -14.37
CA GLU A 39 -12.49 -4.27 -14.71
C GLU A 39 -11.28 -5.20 -14.81
N ASP A 40 -10.15 -4.67 -15.29
CA ASP A 40 -8.92 -5.43 -15.45
C ASP A 40 -8.30 -5.77 -14.09
N MET A 41 -8.25 -4.82 -13.17
CA MET A 41 -7.77 -5.07 -11.80
C MET A 41 -8.64 -6.10 -11.07
N LEU A 42 -9.96 -6.02 -11.23
CA LEU A 42 -10.90 -6.98 -10.63
C LEU A 42 -10.77 -8.38 -11.24
N ARG A 43 -10.53 -8.48 -12.55
CA ARG A 43 -10.30 -9.75 -13.23
C ARG A 43 -8.97 -10.36 -12.82
N PHE A 44 -7.91 -9.56 -12.84
CA PHE A 44 -6.56 -9.97 -12.47
C PHE A 44 -6.52 -10.57 -11.05
N GLN A 45 -7.17 -9.94 -10.07
CA GLN A 45 -7.25 -10.47 -8.70
C GLN A 45 -7.86 -11.87 -8.64
N LYS A 46 -8.91 -12.12 -9.44
CA LYS A 46 -9.61 -13.41 -9.48
C LYS A 46 -8.76 -14.50 -10.12
N GLU A 47 -7.84 -14.12 -11.01
CA GLU A 47 -7.01 -15.05 -11.79
C GLU A 47 -5.67 -15.36 -11.11
N HIS A 48 -5.05 -14.40 -10.42
CA HIS A 48 -3.65 -14.48 -9.97
C HIS A 48 -3.48 -14.56 -8.45
N GLY A 49 -4.55 -14.36 -7.66
CA GLY A 49 -4.44 -14.30 -6.20
C GLY A 49 -5.46 -15.14 -5.42
N ASP A 50 -5.23 -15.24 -4.12
CA ASP A 50 -6.27 -15.58 -3.15
C ASP A 50 -7.33 -14.45 -3.13
N ALA A 51 -8.56 -14.74 -2.74
CA ALA A 51 -9.63 -13.75 -2.61
C ALA A 51 -9.29 -12.60 -1.65
N GLN A 52 -8.20 -12.74 -0.89
CA GLN A 52 -7.64 -11.79 0.06
C GLN A 52 -6.39 -11.05 -0.43
N SER A 53 -5.95 -11.25 -1.68
CA SER A 53 -4.77 -10.57 -2.21
C SER A 53 -5.00 -9.07 -2.40
N PHE A 54 -3.91 -8.30 -2.34
CA PHE A 54 -3.91 -6.85 -2.55
C PHE A 54 -3.22 -6.53 -3.87
N ILE A 55 -3.77 -5.58 -4.64
CA ILE A 55 -3.20 -5.20 -5.94
C ILE A 55 -2.79 -3.74 -5.94
N ILE A 56 -1.60 -3.47 -6.48
CA ILE A 56 -1.11 -2.15 -6.83
C ILE A 56 -1.19 -2.00 -8.34
N LEU A 57 -1.87 -0.96 -8.84
CA LEU A 57 -1.73 -0.62 -10.26
C LEU A 57 -0.33 -0.05 -10.48
N ALA A 58 0.40 -0.60 -11.45
CA ALA A 58 1.69 -0.09 -11.87
C ALA A 58 1.79 0.17 -13.37
N THR A 59 2.85 0.87 -13.74
CA THR A 59 3.22 1.08 -15.14
C THR A 59 4.74 1.05 -15.29
N THR A 60 5.21 0.72 -16.49
CA THR A 60 6.61 0.86 -16.88
C THR A 60 6.92 2.31 -17.25
N VAL A 61 8.07 2.81 -16.80
CA VAL A 61 8.60 4.13 -17.15
C VAL A 61 10.08 4.06 -17.53
N ASN A 62 10.67 5.14 -18.03
CA ASN A 62 12.11 5.11 -18.26
C ASN A 62 12.90 5.15 -16.94
N ARG A 63 14.14 4.64 -16.98
CA ARG A 63 15.07 4.56 -15.83
C ARG A 63 15.28 5.88 -15.07
N LYS A 64 15.23 7.03 -15.74
CA LYS A 64 15.40 8.33 -15.07
C LYS A 64 14.14 8.72 -14.30
N GLN A 65 12.97 8.36 -14.81
CA GLN A 65 11.69 8.62 -14.17
C GLN A 65 11.45 7.70 -12.97
N SER A 66 11.87 6.44 -13.04
CA SER A 66 11.54 5.46 -12.00
C SER A 66 12.04 5.85 -10.61
N MET A 67 13.20 6.52 -10.52
CA MET A 67 13.76 7.00 -9.25
C MET A 67 12.91 8.08 -8.54
N ASN A 68 11.89 8.65 -9.19
CA ASN A 68 10.99 9.65 -8.58
C ASN A 68 9.76 9.02 -7.90
N TYR A 69 9.56 7.71 -8.05
CA TYR A 69 8.36 7.00 -7.61
C TYR A 69 8.72 5.76 -6.79
N GLY A 70 7.70 5.09 -6.24
CA GLY A 70 7.86 3.76 -5.66
C GLY A 70 8.12 2.72 -6.75
N CYS A 71 9.30 2.11 -6.72
CA CYS A 71 9.70 1.04 -7.64
C CYS A 71 9.24 -0.33 -7.12
N ILE A 72 8.76 -1.15 -8.05
CA ILE A 72 8.28 -2.50 -7.78
C ILE A 72 9.18 -3.50 -8.52
N VAL A 73 9.64 -4.53 -7.81
CA VAL A 73 10.23 -5.73 -8.40
C VAL A 73 9.19 -6.82 -8.28
N GLU A 74 8.79 -7.38 -9.40
CA GLU A 74 7.77 -8.43 -9.48
C GLU A 74 8.38 -9.78 -9.88
N ASN A 75 7.64 -10.85 -9.59
CA ASN A 75 7.85 -12.14 -10.21
C ASN A 75 7.14 -12.15 -11.57
N GLU A 76 7.90 -12.19 -12.67
CA GLU A 76 7.38 -12.14 -14.05
C GLU A 76 6.38 -13.25 -14.41
N HIS A 77 6.33 -14.34 -13.62
CA HIS A 77 5.42 -15.46 -13.87
C HIS A 77 4.13 -15.39 -13.06
N THR A 78 4.15 -14.77 -11.88
CA THR A 78 3.00 -14.73 -10.96
C THR A 78 2.45 -13.33 -10.73
N SER A 79 3.18 -12.30 -11.19
CA SER A 79 2.91 -10.89 -10.92
C SER A 79 2.89 -10.53 -9.43
N GLU A 80 3.51 -11.39 -8.60
CA GLU A 80 3.69 -11.14 -7.18
C GLU A 80 4.77 -10.09 -6.97
N VAL A 81 4.53 -9.13 -6.08
CA VAL A 81 5.52 -8.13 -5.68
C VAL A 81 6.54 -8.76 -4.75
N LEU A 82 7.76 -8.92 -5.24
CA LEU A 82 8.91 -9.43 -4.49
C LEU A 82 9.53 -8.35 -3.60
N HIS A 83 9.71 -7.14 -4.16
CA HIS A 83 10.28 -6.01 -3.44
C HIS A 83 9.59 -4.70 -3.82
N TYR A 84 9.37 -3.85 -2.81
CA TYR A 84 8.90 -2.48 -2.99
C TYR A 84 9.96 -1.52 -2.44
N VAL A 85 10.31 -0.47 -3.20
CA VAL A 85 11.27 0.55 -2.77
C VAL A 85 10.75 1.95 -3.10
N GLU A 86 10.46 2.73 -2.07
CA GLU A 86 9.99 4.11 -2.22
C GLU A 86 11.14 5.05 -2.62
N LYS A 87 11.06 5.65 -3.82
CA LYS A 87 11.97 6.70 -4.33
C LYS A 87 13.45 6.36 -4.16
N PRO A 88 13.92 5.29 -4.83
CA PRO A 88 15.26 4.79 -4.62
C PRO A 88 16.34 5.77 -5.10
N SER A 89 17.47 5.80 -4.40
CA SER A 89 18.64 6.62 -4.76
C SER A 89 19.45 6.03 -5.93
N THR A 90 19.25 4.75 -6.23
CA THR A 90 19.83 4.02 -7.36
C THR A 90 18.73 3.33 -8.14
N PHE A 91 19.02 2.91 -9.37
CA PHE A 91 18.05 2.19 -10.18
C PHE A 91 17.73 0.81 -9.56
N VAL A 92 16.43 0.54 -9.38
CA VAL A 92 15.89 -0.74 -8.88
C VAL A 92 15.10 -1.45 -9.97
N SER A 93 14.09 -0.78 -10.51
CA SER A 93 13.16 -1.29 -11.52
C SER A 93 12.63 -0.13 -12.37
N ASP A 94 12.06 -0.43 -13.53
CA ASP A 94 11.28 0.48 -14.36
C ASP A 94 9.76 0.40 -14.13
N ILE A 95 9.29 -0.55 -13.32
CA ILE A 95 7.89 -0.68 -12.87
C ILE A 95 7.66 0.22 -11.65
N ILE A 96 6.67 1.10 -11.73
CA ILE A 96 6.36 2.09 -10.69
C ILE A 96 4.91 2.03 -10.21
N ASN A 97 4.70 2.30 -8.93
CA ASN A 97 3.39 2.47 -8.28
C ASN A 97 2.63 3.68 -8.85
N CYS A 98 1.39 3.47 -9.32
CA CYS A 98 0.55 4.52 -9.90
C CYS A 98 -0.37 5.23 -8.89
N GLY A 99 -0.33 4.89 -7.60
CA GLY A 99 -1.20 5.51 -6.60
C GLY A 99 -2.65 5.00 -6.64
N ILE A 100 -2.89 3.83 -7.24
CA ILE A 100 -4.20 3.18 -7.32
C ILE A 100 -4.08 1.76 -6.78
N TYR A 101 -4.99 1.38 -5.89
CA TYR A 101 -4.94 0.13 -5.16
C TYR A 101 -6.31 -0.53 -5.12
N LEU A 102 -6.33 -1.87 -5.20
CA LEU A 102 -7.52 -2.67 -4.92
C LEU A 102 -7.27 -3.45 -3.63
N PHE A 103 -8.05 -3.13 -2.59
CA PHE A 103 -7.93 -3.74 -1.27
C PHE A 103 -9.18 -4.51 -0.87
N THR A 104 -8.97 -5.47 0.02
CA THR A 104 -10.02 -6.14 0.79
C THR A 104 -10.05 -5.57 2.22
N PRO A 105 -11.14 -5.77 2.97
CA PRO A 105 -11.22 -5.44 4.40
C PRO A 105 -10.05 -5.98 5.25
N GLU A 106 -9.36 -7.04 4.81
CA GLU A 106 -8.21 -7.59 5.52
C GLU A 106 -7.05 -6.58 5.65
N ILE A 107 -6.95 -5.58 4.75
CA ILE A 107 -5.91 -4.53 4.84
C ILE A 107 -5.93 -3.81 6.20
N PHE A 108 -7.10 -3.64 6.81
CA PHE A 108 -7.22 -2.98 8.11
C PHE A 108 -6.60 -3.79 9.25
N GLN A 109 -6.49 -5.11 9.11
CA GLN A 109 -5.77 -5.95 10.07
C GLN A 109 -4.26 -5.67 9.99
N HIS A 110 -3.71 -5.55 8.78
CA HIS A 110 -2.31 -5.22 8.54
C HIS A 110 -1.98 -3.82 9.05
N ILE A 111 -2.80 -2.82 8.69
CA ILE A 111 -2.59 -1.44 9.17
C ILE A 111 -2.77 -1.36 10.70
N GLY A 112 -3.75 -2.06 11.27
CA GLY A 112 -3.96 -2.11 12.72
C GLY A 112 -2.81 -2.78 13.47
N ALA A 113 -2.11 -3.75 12.86
CA ALA A 113 -0.91 -4.35 13.45
C ALA A 113 0.24 -3.34 13.54
N VAL A 114 0.48 -2.57 12.47
CA VAL A 114 1.46 -1.47 12.47
C VAL A 114 1.08 -0.40 13.49
N PHE A 115 -0.19 0.01 13.53
CA PHE A 115 -0.68 0.97 14.51
C PHE A 115 -0.37 0.55 15.95
N ARG A 116 -0.68 -0.71 16.31
CA ARG A 116 -0.40 -1.24 17.66
C ARG A 116 1.09 -1.28 17.96
N LYS A 117 1.92 -1.69 17.00
CA LYS A 117 3.37 -1.69 17.14
C LYS A 117 3.90 -0.28 17.41
N ASN A 118 3.48 0.71 16.61
CA ASN A 118 3.89 2.09 16.77
C ASN A 118 3.48 2.67 18.13
N GLN A 119 2.29 2.32 18.65
CA GLN A 119 1.84 2.72 19.98
C GLN A 119 2.76 2.14 21.08
N GLN A 120 3.14 0.87 20.95
CA GLN A 120 4.05 0.21 21.90
C GLN A 120 5.44 0.84 21.87
N ASP A 121 5.99 1.11 20.68
CA ASP A 121 7.30 1.74 20.51
C ASP A 121 7.32 3.15 21.14
N VAL A 122 6.23 3.91 21.00
CA VAL A 122 6.08 5.24 21.63
C VAL A 122 5.95 5.16 23.15
N MET A 123 5.26 4.15 23.69
CA MET A 123 5.14 3.97 25.14
C MET A 123 6.49 3.65 25.82
N LEU A 124 7.42 3.04 25.08
CA LEU A 124 8.77 2.74 25.57
C LEU A 124 9.71 3.96 25.49
N ASP A 125 9.33 5.00 24.74
CA ASP A 125 10.13 6.22 24.53
C ASP A 125 9.55 7.38 25.36
N GLU A 126 9.90 7.44 26.65
CA GLU A 126 9.35 8.36 27.68
C GLU A 126 9.57 9.87 27.40
N GLN A 127 10.20 10.26 26.28
CA GLN A 127 10.70 11.62 26.04
C GLN A 127 10.35 12.21 24.66
N SER A 128 9.07 12.29 24.26
CA SER A 128 8.62 13.32 23.28
C SER A 128 7.10 13.35 23.11
N ASN A 129 6.60 14.32 22.32
CA ASN A 129 5.24 14.37 21.75
C ASN A 129 4.92 13.15 20.82
N GLY A 130 5.24 11.93 21.25
CA GLY A 130 5.27 10.70 20.45
C GLY A 130 3.90 10.19 20.02
N TRP A 131 2.81 10.65 20.66
CA TRP A 131 1.44 10.25 20.29
C TRP A 131 1.13 10.53 18.81
N GLN A 132 1.62 11.65 18.26
CA GLN A 132 1.44 11.97 16.83
C GLN A 132 2.25 11.07 15.90
N ARG A 133 3.36 10.46 16.37
CA ARG A 133 4.11 9.47 15.57
C ARG A 133 3.40 8.13 15.50
N ALA A 134 2.66 7.76 16.54
CA ALA A 134 2.02 6.45 16.61
C ALA A 134 0.94 6.26 15.52
N GLU A 135 0.28 7.35 15.11
CA GLU A 135 -0.78 7.31 14.09
C GLU A 135 -0.26 7.46 12.66
N VAL A 136 1.03 7.78 12.47
CA VAL A 136 1.63 7.93 11.15
C VAL A 136 1.90 6.54 10.58
N ILE A 137 1.18 6.17 9.53
CA ILE A 137 1.38 4.91 8.81
C ILE A 137 1.43 5.20 7.30
N ARG A 138 2.48 4.73 6.65
CA ARG A 138 2.75 4.88 5.22
C ARG A 138 2.53 3.54 4.54
N LEU A 139 1.70 3.51 3.51
CA LEU A 139 1.41 2.25 2.80
C LEU A 139 2.70 1.68 2.20
N GLU A 140 3.46 2.55 1.57
CA GLU A 140 4.65 2.26 0.78
C GLU A 140 5.76 1.64 1.62
N GLN A 141 5.94 2.13 2.85
CA GLN A 141 7.05 1.73 3.72
C GLN A 141 6.61 0.67 4.74
N ASP A 142 5.45 0.86 5.38
CA ASP A 142 5.05 0.06 6.53
C ASP A 142 4.16 -1.14 6.15
N ILE A 143 3.46 -1.07 5.00
CA ILE A 143 2.46 -2.07 4.61
C ILE A 143 2.92 -2.88 3.40
N PHE A 144 3.26 -2.26 2.28
CA PHE A 144 3.60 -2.97 1.04
C PHE A 144 4.84 -3.83 1.19
N THR A 145 5.89 -3.33 1.85
CA THR A 145 7.08 -4.13 2.18
C THR A 145 6.72 -5.39 2.98
N ALA A 146 5.79 -5.28 3.92
CA ALA A 146 5.35 -6.40 4.75
C ALA A 146 4.44 -7.38 4.00
N LEU A 147 3.59 -6.89 3.11
CA LEU A 147 2.70 -7.71 2.29
C LEU A 147 3.45 -8.45 1.18
N ALA A 148 4.46 -7.82 0.58
CA ALA A 148 5.39 -8.46 -0.35
C ALA A 148 6.10 -9.65 0.33
N ALA A 149 6.61 -9.46 1.55
CA ALA A 149 7.22 -10.53 2.32
C ALA A 149 6.25 -11.65 2.76
N GLN A 150 4.95 -11.43 2.64
CA GLN A 150 3.89 -12.40 2.95
C GLN A 150 3.26 -13.02 1.69
N GLU A 151 3.79 -12.70 0.51
CA GLU A 151 3.28 -13.22 -0.77
C GLU A 151 1.79 -12.85 -1.00
N LYS A 152 1.37 -11.67 -0.49
CA LYS A 152 -0.03 -11.18 -0.55
C LYS A 152 -0.23 -9.97 -1.46
N LEU A 153 0.84 -9.44 -2.04
CA LEU A 153 0.83 -8.22 -2.83
C LEU A 153 1.16 -8.53 -4.29
N TYR A 154 0.35 -8.01 -5.20
CA TYR A 154 0.48 -8.23 -6.64
C TYR A 154 0.42 -6.89 -7.39
N VAL A 155 0.93 -6.90 -8.62
CA VAL A 155 1.06 -5.73 -9.48
C VAL A 155 0.56 -5.99 -10.90
#